data_AF-A0A4Y8SXJ9-F1
#
_entry.id   AF-A0A4Y8SXJ9-F1
#
_cell.length_a   1.000
_cell.length_b   1.000
_cell.length_c   1.000
_cell.angle_alpha   90.00
_cell.angle_beta   90.00
_cell.angle_gamma   90.00
#
_symmetry.space_group_name_H-M   'P 1'
#
loop_
_entity.id
_entity.type
_entity.pdbx_description
1 polymer ?
#
loop_
_entity_poly.entity_id
_entity_poly.type
_entity_poly.pdbx_seq_one_letter_code
_entity_poly.pdbx_strand_id
1 'polypeptide(L)' 'QSDELCYLMRLRGDEAVALLQMTPFAWRAKPEVWQALAAKEVFDCQTDFNIHLWQRSY' A
#
# COMPACT_ATOMS: atom_id res chain seq x y z
N GLN A 1 16.47 -17.64 -6.96
CA GLN A 1 16.46 -16.36 -7.71
C GLN A 1 15.65 -15.35 -6.92
N SER A 2 16.00 -14.07 -6.98
CA SER A 2 15.23 -12.99 -6.34
C SER A 2 15.08 -11.82 -7.30
N ASP A 3 13.88 -11.25 -7.33
CA ASP A 3 13.50 -10.14 -8.20
C ASP A 3 12.71 -9.10 -7.40
N GLU A 4 12.87 -7.83 -7.75
CA GLU A 4 12.15 -6.70 -7.14
C GLU A 4 11.10 -6.18 -8.11
N LEU A 5 9.88 -5.96 -7.62
CA LEU A 5 8.77 -5.40 -8.38
C LEU A 5 8.23 -4.16 -7.67
N CYS A 6 8.53 -3.00 -8.27
CA CYS A 6 8.11 -1.70 -7.77
C CYS A 6 7.28 -0.97 -8.82
N TYR A 7 6.13 -0.42 -8.40
CA TYR A 7 5.30 0.40 -9.28
C TYR A 7 4.53 1.44 -8.49
N LEU A 8 4.10 2.49 -9.19
CA LEU A 8 3.25 3.54 -8.64
C LEU A 8 1.78 3.14 -8.81
N MET A 9 1.01 3.41 -7.77
CA MET A 9 -0.45 3.28 -7.75
C MET A 9 -1.08 4.66 -7.63
N ARG A 10 -2.20 4.84 -8.32
CA ARG A 10 -3.09 5.99 -8.18
C ARG A 10 -4.40 5.49 -7.63
N LEU A 11 -4.62 5.76 -6.35
CA LEU A 11 -5.81 5.33 -5.62
C LEU A 11 -6.78 6.48 -5.50
N ARG A 12 -8.08 6.20 -5.54
CA ARG A 12 -9.08 7.17 -5.06
C ARG A 12 -9.03 7.26 -3.53
N GLY A 13 -9.57 8.35 -2.96
CA GLY A 13 -9.58 8.56 -1.51
C GLY A 13 -10.21 7.41 -0.71
N ASP A 14 -11.30 6.82 -1.21
CA ASP A 14 -11.95 5.65 -0.62
C ASP A 14 -11.04 4.41 -0.62
N GLU A 15 -10.35 4.17 -1.73
CA GLU A 15 -9.40 3.04 -1.89
C GLU A 15 -8.17 3.21 -1.00
N ALA A 16 -7.65 4.44 -0.89
CA ALA A 16 -6.51 4.75 -0.02
C ALA A 16 -6.86 4.59 1.47
N VAL A 17 -8.06 4.99 1.88
CA VAL A 17 -8.58 4.76 3.24
C VAL A 17 -8.73 3.27 3.52
N ALA A 18 -9.34 2.51 2.60
CA ALA A 18 -9.49 1.07 2.74
C ALA A 18 -8.11 0.39 2.86
N LEU A 19 -7.14 0.80 2.04
CA LEU A 19 -5.78 0.29 2.13
C LEU A 19 -5.16 0.60 3.50
N LEU A 20 -5.25 1.85 3.97
CA LEU A 20 -4.71 2.25 5.28
C LEU A 20 -5.33 1.44 6.44
N GLN A 21 -6.64 1.16 6.40
CA GLN A 21 -7.33 0.36 7.42
C GLN A 21 -6.79 -1.06 7.55
N MET A 22 -6.28 -1.65 6.46
CA MET A 22 -5.71 -3.00 6.46
C MET A 22 -4.24 -3.04 6.87
N THR A 23 -3.66 -1.91 7.27
CA THR A 23 -2.25 -1.83 7.69
C THR A 23 -2.06 -1.89 9.20
N PRO A 24 -0.92 -2.39 9.71
CA PRO A 24 -0.62 -2.42 11.14
C PRO A 24 -0.59 -1.05 11.84
N PHE A 25 -0.45 0.04 11.07
CA PHE A 25 -0.32 1.40 11.59
C PHE A 25 -1.63 2.22 11.54
N ALA A 26 -2.73 1.63 11.10
CA ALA A 26 -4.04 2.30 11.02
C ALA A 26 -4.43 3.00 12.33
N TRP A 27 -4.20 2.35 13.48
CA TRP A 27 -4.57 2.89 14.80
C TRP A 27 -3.81 4.17 15.19
N ARG A 28 -2.67 4.46 14.55
CA ARG A 28 -1.88 5.68 14.79
C ARG A 28 -2.35 6.87 13.96
N ALA A 29 -3.16 6.65 12.93
CA ALA A 29 -3.63 7.72 12.08
C ALA A 29 -4.68 8.55 12.83
N LYS A 30 -4.38 9.84 13.01
CA LYS A 30 -5.29 10.79 13.64
C LYS A 30 -6.51 11.05 12.74
N PRO A 31 -7.67 11.45 13.29
CA PRO A 31 -8.89 11.72 12.51
C PRO A 31 -8.66 12.63 11.30
N GLU A 32 -7.79 13.63 11.41
CA GLU A 32 -7.51 14.59 10.34
C GLU A 32 -6.82 13.92 9.13
N VAL A 33 -6.01 12.89 9.38
CA VAL A 33 -5.35 12.10 8.31
C VAL A 33 -6.38 11.30 7.54
N TRP A 34 -7.33 10.67 8.23
CA TRP A 34 -8.41 9.92 7.60
C TRP A 34 -9.29 10.81 6.73
N GLN A 35 -9.66 11.99 7.22
CA GLN A 35 -10.47 12.95 6.47
C GLN A 35 -9.72 13.49 5.24
N ALA A 36 -8.45 13.87 5.42
CA ALA A 36 -7.63 14.34 4.31
C ALA A 36 -7.42 13.27 3.23
N LEU A 37 -7.24 12.01 3.64
CA LEU A 37 -7.06 10.88 2.71
C LEU A 37 -8.36 10.57 1.96
N ALA A 38 -9.50 10.54 2.66
CA ALA A 38 -10.82 10.29 2.06
C ALA A 38 -11.23 11.39 1.06
N ALA A 39 -10.84 12.63 1.33
CA ALA A 39 -11.17 13.78 0.48
C ALA A 39 -10.30 13.91 -0.77
N LYS A 40 -9.22 13.13 -0.91
CA LYS A 40 -8.38 13.16 -2.10
C LYS A 40 -9.08 12.50 -3.29
N GLU A 41 -9.12 13.20 -4.42
CA GLU A 41 -9.54 12.61 -5.69
C GLU A 41 -8.55 11.54 -6.16
N VAL A 42 -7.25 11.80 -6.01
CA VAL A 42 -6.17 10.86 -6.32
C VAL A 42 -5.10 10.91 -5.22
N PHE A 43 -4.72 9.74 -4.75
CA PHE A 43 -3.60 9.48 -3.84
C PHE A 43 -2.57 8.63 -4.56
N ASP A 44 -1.43 9.23 -4.90
CA ASP A 44 -0.28 8.51 -5.45
C ASP A 44 0.48 7.80 -4.31
N CYS A 45 0.70 6.50 -4.44
CA CYS A 45 1.55 5.73 -3.52
C CYS A 45 2.35 4.65 -4.25
N GLN A 46 3.50 4.27 -3.72
CA GLN A 46 4.35 3.24 -4.31
C GLN A 46 4.13 1.89 -3.62
N THR A 47 4.16 0.81 -4.40
CA THR A 47 4.30 -0.56 -3.89
C THR A 47 5.70 -1.08 -4.15
N ASP A 48 6.17 -1.91 -3.23
CA ASP A 48 7.47 -2.55 -3.30
C ASP A 48 7.31 -4.01 -2.88
N PHE A 49 7.60 -4.93 -3.80
CA PHE A 49 7.56 -6.37 -3.57
C PHE A 49 8.93 -6.96 -3.83
N ASN A 50 9.46 -7.68 -2.83
CA ASN A 50 10.62 -8.54 -3.01
C ASN A 50 10.15 -9.98 -3.21
N ILE A 51 10.39 -10.54 -4.39
CA ILE A 51 9.92 -11.86 -4.80
C ILE A 51 11.10 -12.81 -4.85
N HIS A 52 10.99 -13.93 -4.15
CA HIS A 52 12.01 -14.96 -4.13
C HIS A 52 11.45 -16.27 -4.70
N LEU A 53 12.22 -16.88 -5.60
CA LEU A 53 11.94 -18.19 -6.17
C LEU A 53 12.95 -19.21 -5.65
N TRP A 54 12.42 -20.23 -4.98
CA TRP A 54 13.16 -21.39 -4.49
C TRP A 54 12.69 -22.65 -5.19
N GLN A 55 13.65 -23.48 -5.59
CA GLN A 55 13.40 -24.82 -6.10
C GLN A 55 14.04 -25.81 -5.14
N ARG A 56 13.26 -26.77 -4.67
CA ARG A 56 13.78 -27.86 -3.85
C ARG A 56 14.60 -28.79 -4.74
N SER A 57 15.87 -28.97 -4.43
CA SER A 57 16.70 -30.00 -5.04
C SER A 57 16.26 -31.38 -4.50
N TYR A 58 16.03 -32.32 -5.42
CA TYR A 58 15.82 -33.73 -5.11
C TYR A 58 17.13 -34.50 -5.26
#